data_AF-A0A1I6GRT3-F1
#
_entry.id   AF-A0A1I6GRT3-F1
#
_cell.length_a   1.000
_cell.length_b   1.000
_cell.length_c   1.000
_cell.angle_alpha   90.00
_cell.angle_beta   90.00
_cell.angle_gamma   90.00
#
_symmetry.space_group_name_H-M   'P 1'
#
loop_
_entity.id
_entity.type
_entity.pdbx_description
1 polymer ?
#
loop_
_entity_poly.entity_id
_entity_poly.type
_entity_poly.pdbx_seq_one_letter_code
_entity_poly.pdbx_strand_id
1 'polypeptide(L)' 'MLTRAQRVVLAGVVLSIPTTYLVYVATGSFPLAGATLLSVGFVVPSGINGYLDGPSEKSSR' A
#
# COMPACT_ATOMS: atom_id res chain seq x y z
N MET A 1 -15.61 2.28 14.97
CA MET A 1 -15.00 3.43 14.26
C MET A 1 -13.71 2.94 13.61
N LEU A 2 -13.58 3.01 12.28
CA LEU A 2 -12.30 2.69 11.62
C LEU A 2 -11.35 3.87 11.76
N THR A 3 -10.09 3.60 12.11
CA THR A 3 -9.04 4.64 12.09
C THR A 3 -8.71 5.05 10.66
N ARG A 4 -8.15 6.26 10.48
CA ARG A 4 -7.70 6.74 9.16
C ARG A 4 -6.71 5.77 8.51
N ALA A 5 -5.79 5.21 9.30
CA ALA A 5 -4.85 4.18 8.89
C ALA A 5 -5.58 2.95 8.34
N GLN A 6 -6.54 2.40 9.08
CA GLN A 6 -7.32 1.24 8.64
C GLN A 6 -8.08 1.52 7.33
N ARG A 7 -8.62 2.73 7.14
CA ARG A 7 -9.26 3.10 5.87
C ARG A 7 -8.28 3.12 4.69
N VAL A 8 -7.06 3.61 4.89
CA VAL A 8 -6.01 3.63 3.85
C VAL A 8 -5.54 2.21 3.54
N VAL A 9 -5.32 1.37 4.56
CA VAL A 9 -4.99 -0.05 4.36
C VAL A 9 -6.09 -0.75 3.57
N LEU A 10 -7.35 -0.55 3.99
CA LEU A 10 -8.48 -1.19 3.34
C LEU A 10 -8.64 -0.75 1.89
N ALA A 11 -8.51 0.56 1.60
CA ALA A 11 -8.55 1.07 0.24
C ALA A 11 -7.39 0.52 -0.60
N GLY A 12 -6.18 0.45 -0.06
CA GLY A 12 -5.01 -0.11 -0.73
C GLY A 12 -5.18 -1.60 -1.06
N VAL A 13 -5.73 -2.38 -0.13
CA VAL A 13 -6.00 -3.81 -0.34
C VAL A 13 -7.12 -4.02 -1.37
N VAL A 14 -8.19 -3.22 -1.32
CA VAL A 14 -9.28 -3.33 -2.31
C VAL A 14 -8.78 -2.97 -3.72
N LEU A 15 -7.90 -1.97 -3.83
CA LEU A 15 -7.33 -1.56 -5.12
C LEU A 15 -6.21 -2.49 -5.62
N SER A 16 -5.55 -3.25 -4.75
CA SER A 16 -4.46 -4.14 -5.15
C SER A 16 -4.92 -5.25 -6.10
N ILE A 17 -6.15 -5.75 -5.90
CA ILE A 17 -6.75 -6.82 -6.71
C ILE A 17 -6.95 -6.37 -8.18
N PRO A 18 -7.69 -5.29 -8.48
CA PRO A 18 -7.84 -4.83 -9.86
C PRO A 18 -6.51 -4.37 -10.47
N THR A 19 -5.61 -3.74 -9.71
CA THR A 19 -4.28 -3.36 -10.22
C THR A 19 -3.47 -4.59 -10.64
N THR A 20 -3.49 -5.65 -9.84
CA THR A 20 -2.75 -6.87 -10.14
C THR A 20 -3.34 -7.60 -11.34
N TYR A 21 -4.67 -7.60 -11.47
CA TYR A 21 -5.34 -8.12 -12.66
C TYR A 21 -4.93 -7.33 -13.92
N LEU A 22 -4.87 -6.00 -13.86
CA LEU A 22 -4.41 -5.18 -14.99
C LEU A 22 -2.96 -5.47 -15.38
N VAL A 23 -2.07 -5.65 -14.40
CA VAL A 23 -0.67 -6.05 -14.65
C VAL A 23 -0.60 -7.41 -15.32
N TYR A 24 -1.39 -8.37 -14.85
CA TYR A 24 -1.47 -9.68 -15.46
C TYR A 24 -1.99 -9.61 -16.91
N VAL A 25 -3.05 -8.85 -17.16
CA VAL A 25 -3.60 -8.66 -18.52
C VAL A 25 -2.61 -7.98 -19.44
N ALA A 26 -1.86 -6.97 -18.95
CA ALA A 26 -0.91 -6.23 -19.76
C ALA A 26 0.39 -7.00 -20.07
N THR A 27 0.83 -7.88 -19.16
CA THR A 27 2.12 -8.58 -19.28
C THR A 27 2.01 -10.07 -19.57
N GLY A 28 0.85 -10.68 -19.36
CA GLY A 28 0.65 -12.13 -19.40
C GLY A 28 1.44 -12.90 -18.33
N SER A 29 2.10 -12.21 -17.39
CA SER A 29 3.06 -12.80 -16.47
C SER A 29 2.52 -12.87 -15.05
N PHE A 30 2.23 -14.10 -14.61
CA PHE A 30 1.79 -14.40 -13.25
C PHE A 30 2.80 -13.99 -12.15
N PRO A 31 4.13 -14.20 -12.30
CA PRO A 31 5.08 -13.78 -11.28
C PRO A 31 5.16 -12.24 -11.13
N LEU A 32 5.03 -11.49 -12.22
CA LEU A 32 4.96 -10.02 -12.15
C LEU A 32 3.69 -9.54 -11.44
N ALA A 33 2.55 -10.17 -11.72
CA ALA A 33 1.30 -9.90 -11.01
C ALA A 33 1.42 -10.19 -9.51
N GLY A 34 2.02 -11.33 -9.13
CA GLY A 34 2.30 -11.68 -7.73
C GLY A 34 3.22 -10.67 -7.04
N ALA A 35 4.26 -10.18 -7.75
CA ALA A 35 5.16 -9.16 -7.24
C ALA A 35 4.44 -7.82 -6.98
N THR A 36 3.49 -7.43 -7.82
CA THR A 36 2.66 -6.24 -7.55
C THR A 36 1.76 -6.40 -6.34
N LEU A 37 1.15 -7.58 -6.14
CA LEU A 37 0.36 -7.87 -4.95
C LEU A 37 1.19 -7.73 -3.67
N LEU A 38 2.40 -8.31 -3.67
CA LEU A 38 3.34 -8.22 -2.56
C LEU A 38 3.81 -6.77 -2.33
N SER A 39 4.15 -6.05 -3.39
CA SER A 39 4.60 -4.65 -3.29
C SER A 39 3.52 -3.76 -2.66
N VAL A 40 2.27 -3.89 -3.08
CA VAL A 40 1.16 -3.13 -2.47
C VAL A 40 0.94 -3.52 -1.00
N GLY A 41 1.09 -4.81 -0.68
CA GLY A 41 1.00 -5.30 0.69
C GLY A 41 2.08 -4.76 1.65
N PHE A 42 3.29 -4.46 1.14
CA PHE A 42 4.38 -3.89 1.94
C PHE A 42 4.37 -2.36 1.97
N VAL A 43 4.08 -1.69 0.86
CA VAL A 43 4.15 -0.22 0.76
C VAL A 43 3.05 0.46 1.58
N VAL A 44 1.85 -0.12 1.61
CA VAL A 44 0.69 0.49 2.29
C VAL A 44 0.87 0.56 3.81
N PRO A 45 1.27 -0.52 4.52
CA PRO A 45 1.57 -0.45 5.96
C PRO A 45 2.78 0.44 6.27
N SER A 46 3.86 0.37 5.48
CA SER A 46 5.09 1.13 5.72
C SER A 46 4.90 2.64 5.52
N GLY A 47 4.12 3.06 4.51
CA GLY A 47 3.82 4.47 4.27
C GLY A 47 2.97 5.10 5.38
N ILE A 48 2.06 4.33 5.98
CA ILE A 48 1.26 4.79 7.12
C ILE A 48 2.13 4.95 8.37
N ASN A 49 3.07 4.03 8.60
CA ASN A 49 3.99 4.13 9.74
C ASN A 49 4.93 5.32 9.59
N GLY A 50 5.50 5.54 8.40
CA GLY A 50 6.34 6.72 8.11
C GLY A 50 5.59 8.06 8.18
N TYR A 51 4.28 8.08 7.91
CA TYR A 51 3.44 9.28 8.04
C TYR A 51 3.09 9.61 9.51
N LEU A 52 3.10 8.62 10.40
CA LEU A 52 2.93 8.84 11.84
C LEU A 52 4.22 9.37 12.50
N ASP A 53 5.39 8.99 11.97
CA ASP A 53 6.69 9.45 12.50
C ASP A 53 7.14 10.83 11.97
N GLY A 54 6.72 11.26 10.77
CA GLY A 54 7.05 12.57 10.23
C GLY A 54 5.86 13.52 10.26
N PRO A 55 5.61 14.29 11.34
CA PRO A 55 6.33 15.56 11.57
C PRO A 55 6.46 15.98 13.07
N SER A 56 6.50 15.04 14.02
CA SER A 56 6.58 15.38 15.45
C SER A 56 8.00 15.52 16.01
N GLU A 57 9.03 15.47 15.15
CA GLU A 57 10.44 15.60 15.53
C GLU A 57 11.12 16.82 14.87
N LYS A 58 10.43 17.97 14.83
CA LYS A 58 11.05 19.25 14.43
C LYS A 58 10.67 20.45 15.32
N SER A 59 10.21 20.21 16.55
CA SER A 59 9.82 21.28 17.48
C SER A 59 10.47 21.17 18.86
N SER A 60 11.73 20.72 18.95
CA SER A 60 12.50 20.77 20.20
C SER A 60 14.02 20.74 19.98
N ARG A 61 14.54 21.57 19.07
CA ARG A 61 15.95 21.97 19.04
C ARG A 61 16.05 23.47 18.84
#